data_AF-A0A1F2QSM9-F1
#
_entry.id   AF-A0A1F2QSM9-F1
#
_cell.length_a   1.000
_cell.length_b   1.000
_cell.length_c   1.000
_cell.angle_alpha   90.00
_cell.angle_beta   90.00
_cell.angle_gamma   90.00
#
_symmetry.space_group_name_H-M   'P 1'
#
loop_
_entity.id
_entity.type
_entity.pdbx_description
1 polymer ?
#
loop_
_entity_poly.entity_id
_entity_poly.type
_entity_poly.pdbx_seq_one_letter_code
_entity_poly.pdbx_strand_id
1 'polypeptide(L)'
;MGGKPLVGVLLGSESDSEVMEAAVEELEARDIPCEVKVLSAHRDPEAVRDYALNASSRGLKVIIAGAGKAAALPGVVASMTDLPVIGVPIRTSDLGGLDSLLSMVQMPAGVPVATVAINGARNAAILADRILRVGGLVGAKGGRP
;
A
#
# COMPACT_ATOMS: atom_id res chain seq x y z
N MET A 1 -12.00 10.17 14.49
CA MET A 1 -10.94 10.24 13.47
C MET A 1 -11.39 11.21 12.40
N GLY A 2 -10.70 12.34 12.21
CA GLY A 2 -11.24 13.46 11.42
C GLY A 2 -10.17 14.29 10.71
N GLY A 3 -9.06 13.67 10.32
CA GLY A 3 -7.99 14.31 9.55
C GLY A 3 -8.03 13.89 8.08
N LYS A 4 -7.53 14.75 7.19
CA LYS A 4 -7.27 14.40 5.79
C LYS A 4 -6.33 13.19 5.74
N PRO A 5 -6.62 12.13 4.96
CA PRO A 5 -5.80 10.92 4.95
C PRO A 5 -4.38 11.23 4.48
N LEU A 6 -3.39 10.63 5.13
CA LEU A 6 -1.98 10.67 4.74
C LEU A 6 -1.56 9.40 4.04
N VAL A 7 -2.20 8.27 4.35
CA VAL A 7 -1.91 6.96 3.74
C VAL A 7 -3.13 6.43 3.00
N GLY A 8 -2.95 6.03 1.75
CA GLY A 8 -3.96 5.30 0.99
C GLY A 8 -3.72 3.81 1.08
N VAL A 9 -4.71 3.02 1.51
CA VAL A 9 -4.65 1.55 1.56
C VAL A 9 -5.53 0.98 0.45
N LEU A 10 -4.90 0.33 -0.52
CA LEU A 10 -5.55 -0.24 -1.70
C LEU A 10 -5.55 -1.76 -1.66
N LEU A 11 -6.69 -2.35 -2.02
CA LEU A 11 -6.85 -3.79 -2.15
C LEU A 11 -7.33 -4.14 -3.56
N GLY A 12 -6.77 -5.19 -4.17
CA GLY A 12 -7.22 -5.67 -5.48
C GLY A 12 -8.61 -6.35 -5.47
N SER A 13 -9.01 -6.87 -4.30
CA SER A 13 -10.25 -7.61 -4.06
C SER A 13 -10.69 -7.47 -2.60
N GLU A 14 -11.99 -7.59 -2.32
CA GLU A 14 -12.51 -7.67 -0.95
C GLU A 14 -11.98 -8.88 -0.18
N SER A 15 -11.62 -9.96 -0.89
CA SER A 15 -10.99 -11.15 -0.29
C SER A 15 -9.62 -10.88 0.32
N ASP A 16 -8.98 -9.76 -0.03
CA ASP A 16 -7.66 -9.38 0.52
C ASP A 16 -7.81 -8.59 1.84
N SER A 17 -9.04 -8.29 2.26
CA SER A 17 -9.35 -7.43 3.42
C SER A 17 -8.75 -7.94 4.72
N GLU A 18 -8.89 -9.24 5.02
CA GLU A 18 -8.37 -9.86 6.25
C GLU A 18 -6.86 -9.64 6.42
N VAL A 19 -6.09 -9.68 5.33
CA VAL A 19 -4.64 -9.44 5.39
C VAL A 19 -4.35 -7.95 5.56
N MET A 20 -5.05 -7.09 4.82
CA MET A 20 -4.76 -5.66 4.75
C MET A 20 -5.31 -4.87 5.94
N GLU A 21 -6.28 -5.42 6.68
CA GLU A 21 -6.80 -4.85 7.93
C GLU A 21 -5.67 -4.62 8.94
N ALA A 22 -4.69 -5.52 9.01
CA ALA A 22 -3.50 -5.36 9.85
C ALA A 22 -2.66 -4.11 9.51
N ALA A 23 -2.73 -3.57 8.28
CA ALA A 23 -2.13 -2.27 7.97
C ALA A 23 -2.97 -1.13 8.52
N VAL A 24 -4.29 -1.21 8.41
CA VAL A 24 -5.23 -0.19 8.89
C VAL A 24 -5.13 -0.08 10.41
N GLU A 25 -5.25 -1.19 11.14
CA GLU A 25 -5.14 -1.24 12.60
C GLU A 25 -3.81 -0.64 13.10
N GLU A 26 -2.70 -0.95 12.43
CA GLU A 26 -1.38 -0.44 12.81
C GLU A 26 -1.24 1.07 12.50
N LEU A 27 -1.84 1.58 11.43
CA LEU A 27 -1.90 3.01 11.15
C LEU A 27 -2.77 3.74 12.19
N GLU A 28 -3.91 3.18 12.56
CA GLU A 28 -4.81 3.70 13.58
C GLU A 28 -4.13 3.75 14.95
N ALA A 29 -3.45 2.68 15.36
CA ALA A 29 -2.69 2.60 16.61
C ALA A 29 -1.56 3.66 16.68
N ARG A 30 -1.13 4.20 15.53
CA ARG A 30 -0.12 5.25 15.41
C ARG A 30 -0.70 6.65 15.22
N ASP A 31 -2.02 6.81 15.32
CA ASP A 31 -2.75 8.05 15.02
C ASP A 31 -2.52 8.56 13.58
N ILE A 32 -2.25 7.68 12.61
CA ILE A 32 -2.02 8.05 11.20
C ILE A 32 -3.35 7.94 10.43
N PRO A 33 -3.92 9.05 9.93
CA PRO A 33 -5.16 9.00 9.19
C PRO A 33 -4.94 8.31 7.84
N CYS A 34 -5.77 7.32 7.54
CA CYS A 34 -5.73 6.59 6.28
C CYS A 34 -7.11 6.49 5.64
N GLU A 35 -7.12 6.13 4.36
CA GLU A 35 -8.33 5.74 3.64
C GLU A 35 -8.15 4.32 3.07
N VAL A 36 -9.25 3.58 2.95
CA VAL A 36 -9.25 2.24 2.36
C VAL A 36 -10.09 2.24 1.08
N LYS A 37 -9.57 1.64 0.01
CA LYS A 37 -10.28 1.48 -1.27
C LYS A 37 -10.02 0.09 -1.86
N VAL A 38 -11.08 -0.53 -2.38
CA VAL A 38 -10.96 -1.73 -3.21
C VAL A 38 -10.89 -1.29 -4.67
N LEU A 39 -9.72 -1.42 -5.29
CA LEU A 39 -9.44 -1.02 -6.68
C LEU A 39 -8.63 -2.11 -7.37
N SER A 40 -9.12 -2.58 -8.52
CA SER A 40 -8.53 -3.73 -9.21
C SER A 40 -7.83 -3.32 -10.49
N ALA A 41 -6.52 -3.47 -10.55
CA ALA A 41 -5.73 -3.16 -11.76
C ALA A 41 -6.15 -3.96 -13.01
N HIS A 42 -6.72 -5.16 -12.82
CA HIS A 42 -7.15 -6.00 -13.94
C HIS A 42 -8.60 -5.78 -14.35
N ARG A 43 -9.48 -5.40 -13.41
CA ARG A 43 -10.92 -5.31 -13.65
C ARG A 43 -11.40 -3.89 -13.88
N ASP A 44 -10.73 -2.92 -13.27
CA ASP A 44 -11.06 -1.49 -13.36
C ASP A 44 -9.77 -0.64 -13.36
N PRO A 45 -8.97 -0.72 -14.45
CA PRO A 45 -7.71 0.02 -14.56
C PRO A 45 -7.91 1.54 -14.59
N GLU A 46 -9.05 2.03 -15.05
CA GLU A 46 -9.34 3.47 -15.09
C GLU A 46 -9.51 4.04 -13.69
N ALA A 47 -10.24 3.37 -12.80
CA ALA A 47 -10.36 3.81 -11.40
C ALA A 47 -9.01 3.78 -10.67
N VAL A 48 -8.15 2.79 -10.96
CA VAL A 48 -6.78 2.74 -10.41
C VAL A 48 -5.96 3.93 -10.91
N ARG A 49 -6.02 4.23 -12.21
CA ARG A 49 -5.34 5.37 -12.81
C ARG A 49 -5.79 6.69 -12.18
N ASP A 50 -7.09 6.89 -12.10
CA ASP A 50 -7.66 8.12 -11.57
C ASP A 50 -7.33 8.29 -10.09
N TYR A 51 -7.31 7.19 -9.31
CA TYR A 51 -6.84 7.22 -7.93
C TYR A 51 -5.37 7.64 -7.83
N ALA A 52 -4.49 7.01 -8.60
CA ALA A 52 -3.04 7.20 -8.51
C ALA A 52 -2.61 8.62 -8.92
N LEU A 53 -3.15 9.13 -10.03
CA LEU A 53 -2.86 10.48 -10.55
C LEU A 53 -3.31 11.57 -9.56
N ASN A 54 -4.42 11.35 -8.85
CA ASN A 54 -4.98 12.32 -7.92
C ASN A 54 -4.55 12.11 -6.45
N ALA A 55 -3.77 11.08 -6.14
CA ALA A 55 -3.41 10.75 -4.76
C ALA A 55 -2.67 11.91 -4.07
N SER A 56 -1.66 12.47 -4.73
CA SER A 56 -0.84 13.56 -4.18
C SER A 56 -1.64 14.86 -3.99
N SER A 57 -2.50 15.23 -4.96
CA SER A 57 -3.34 16.44 -4.85
C SER A 57 -4.38 16.33 -3.72
N ARG A 58 -4.85 15.11 -3.44
CA ARG A 58 -5.70 14.80 -2.27
C ARG A 58 -4.94 14.83 -0.95
N GLY A 59 -3.62 14.99 -0.95
CA GLY A 59 -2.80 15.13 0.24
C GLY A 59 -2.20 13.83 0.77
N LEU A 60 -2.38 12.71 0.07
CA LEU A 60 -1.71 11.46 0.41
C LEU A 60 -0.20 11.63 0.29
N LYS A 61 0.51 10.81 1.07
CA LYS A 61 1.96 10.85 1.24
C LYS A 61 2.60 9.49 1.00
N VAL A 62 1.85 8.41 1.26
CA VAL A 62 2.27 7.03 1.01
C VAL A 62 1.05 6.24 0.54
N ILE A 63 1.25 5.30 -0.38
CA ILE A 63 0.22 4.32 -0.76
C ILE A 63 0.70 2.93 -0.36
N ILE A 64 -0.16 2.17 0.30
CA ILE A 64 0.03 0.74 0.58
C ILE A 64 -0.94 -0.02 -0.34
N ALA A 65 -0.45 -0.96 -1.12
CA ALA A 65 -1.26 -1.73 -2.06
C ALA A 65 -1.05 -3.24 -1.89
N GLY A 66 -2.13 -3.97 -1.67
CA GLY A 66 -2.16 -5.43 -1.54
C GLY A 66 -2.72 -6.10 -2.80
N ALA A 67 -2.03 -7.14 -3.28
CA ALA A 67 -2.52 -7.98 -4.37
C ALA A 67 -1.87 -9.38 -4.35
N GLY A 68 -2.62 -10.37 -4.83
CA GLY A 68 -2.16 -11.75 -5.02
C GLY A 68 -2.04 -12.16 -6.49
N LYS A 69 -1.44 -13.34 -6.72
CA LYS A 69 -1.20 -13.96 -8.04
C LYS A 69 -0.27 -13.11 -8.91
N ALA A 70 -0.71 -12.73 -10.12
CA ALA A 70 -0.05 -11.71 -10.92
C ALA A 70 -0.34 -10.33 -10.29
N ALA A 71 0.37 -9.98 -9.23
CA ALA A 71 0.04 -8.88 -8.32
C ALA A 71 0.37 -7.49 -8.89
N ALA A 72 -0.34 -7.07 -9.94
CA ALA A 72 -0.03 -5.87 -10.71
C ALA A 72 -0.35 -4.54 -10.00
N LEU A 73 -1.25 -4.53 -9.02
CA LEU A 73 -1.79 -3.28 -8.44
C LEU A 73 -0.70 -2.31 -7.93
N PRO A 74 0.30 -2.72 -7.13
CA PRO A 74 1.30 -1.79 -6.63
C PRO A 74 2.18 -1.20 -7.75
N GLY A 75 2.58 -2.02 -8.72
CA GLY A 75 3.39 -1.57 -9.86
C GLY A 75 2.63 -0.61 -10.77
N VAL A 76 1.35 -0.88 -11.05
CA VAL A 76 0.49 0.03 -11.84
C VAL A 76 0.33 1.37 -11.12
N VAL A 77 0.03 1.36 -9.82
CA VAL A 77 -0.10 2.60 -9.04
C VAL A 77 1.22 3.38 -9.04
N ALA A 78 2.35 2.71 -8.81
CA ALA A 78 3.68 3.33 -8.81
C ALA A 78 4.05 3.95 -10.17
N SER A 79 3.54 3.41 -11.27
CA SER A 79 3.77 3.98 -12.61
C SER A 79 3.03 5.29 -12.89
N MET A 80 2.09 5.67 -12.02
CA MET A 80 1.17 6.79 -12.22
C MET A 80 1.23 7.83 -11.09
N THR A 81 2.19 7.70 -10.17
CA THR A 81 2.33 8.62 -9.03
C THR A 81 3.78 8.71 -8.58
N ASP A 82 4.19 9.90 -8.13
CA ASP A 82 5.51 10.11 -7.52
C ASP A 82 5.51 9.81 -6.01
N LEU A 83 4.35 9.43 -5.45
CA LEU A 83 4.27 9.02 -4.05
C LEU A 83 4.96 7.66 -3.84
N PRO A 84 5.64 7.44 -2.70
CA PRO A 84 6.09 6.12 -2.31
C PRO A 84 4.94 5.11 -2.30
N VAL A 85 5.11 4.01 -3.03
CA VAL A 85 4.19 2.86 -3.05
C VAL A 85 4.82 1.67 -2.34
N ILE A 86 4.13 1.17 -1.33
CA ILE A 86 4.50 -0.01 -0.56
C ILE A 86 3.63 -1.16 -1.03
N GLY A 87 4.26 -2.23 -1.51
CA GLY A 87 3.57 -3.42 -2.01
C GLY A 87 3.48 -4.52 -0.94
N VAL A 88 2.29 -5.08 -0.74
CA VAL A 88 2.04 -6.23 0.14
C VAL A 88 1.65 -7.45 -0.71
N PRO A 89 2.57 -8.42 -0.93
CA PRO A 89 2.25 -9.65 -1.62
C PRO A 89 1.24 -10.48 -0.81
N ILE A 90 0.09 -10.83 -1.40
CA ILE A 90 -0.91 -11.67 -0.74
C ILE A 90 -0.59 -13.14 -0.99
N ARG A 91 -0.65 -13.97 0.06
CA ARG A 91 -0.44 -15.41 -0.04
C ARG A 91 -1.48 -16.03 -0.98
N THR A 92 -1.01 -16.82 -1.94
CA THR A 92 -1.85 -17.58 -2.86
C THR A 92 -1.90 -19.07 -2.50
N SER A 93 -2.96 -19.75 -2.92
CA SER A 93 -3.11 -21.21 -2.74
C SER A 93 -2.09 -21.99 -3.56
N ASP A 94 -1.78 -21.52 -4.76
CA ASP A 94 -1.04 -22.30 -5.75
C ASP A 94 0.48 -22.25 -5.49
N LEU A 95 1.01 -21.06 -5.17
CA LEU A 95 2.45 -20.81 -5.06
C LEU A 95 2.85 -20.17 -3.72
N GLY A 96 1.97 -20.18 -2.73
CA GLY A 96 2.25 -19.67 -1.38
C GLY A 96 2.58 -18.18 -1.33
N GLY A 97 2.26 -17.41 -2.38
CA GLY A 97 2.61 -16.00 -2.51
C GLY A 97 3.94 -15.70 -3.22
N LEU A 98 4.68 -16.71 -3.71
CA LEU A 98 5.91 -16.46 -4.50
C LEU A 98 5.60 -15.75 -5.82
N ASP A 99 4.50 -16.11 -6.47
CA ASP A 99 3.93 -15.42 -7.63
C ASP A 99 3.68 -13.94 -7.35
N SER A 100 3.06 -13.65 -6.22
CA SER A 100 2.68 -12.32 -5.77
C SER A 100 3.90 -11.50 -5.41
N LEU A 101 4.90 -12.13 -4.77
CA LEU A 101 6.15 -11.50 -4.40
C LEU A 101 6.94 -11.11 -5.65
N LEU A 102 7.19 -12.06 -6.56
CA LEU A 102 8.02 -11.82 -7.74
C LEU A 102 7.37 -10.86 -8.73
N SER A 103 6.05 -10.91 -8.91
CA SER A 103 5.32 -9.96 -9.76
C SER A 103 5.31 -8.54 -9.21
N MET A 104 5.61 -8.36 -7.92
CA MET A 104 5.57 -7.06 -7.24
C MET A 104 6.95 -6.45 -7.01
N VAL A 105 7.95 -7.26 -6.64
CA VAL A 105 9.30 -6.77 -6.28
C VAL A 105 10.21 -6.55 -7.48
N GLN A 106 10.00 -7.28 -8.58
CA GLN A 106 10.86 -7.23 -9.77
C GLN A 106 10.50 -6.08 -10.72
N MET A 107 10.29 -4.87 -10.18
CA MET A 107 10.01 -3.69 -10.99
C MET A 107 11.24 -3.27 -11.81
N PRO A 108 11.05 -2.77 -13.04
CA PRO A 108 12.14 -2.20 -13.82
C PRO A 108 12.64 -0.88 -13.21
N ALA A 109 13.84 -0.45 -13.64
CA ALA A 109 14.38 0.84 -13.25
C ALA A 109 13.44 1.99 -13.64
N GLY A 110 13.23 2.93 -12.71
CA GLY A 110 12.39 4.12 -12.91
C GLY A 110 11.02 4.06 -12.24
N VAL A 111 10.49 2.88 -11.89
CA VAL A 111 9.17 2.72 -11.25
C VAL A 111 9.26 1.85 -9.99
N PRO A 112 9.82 2.38 -8.88
CA PRO A 112 10.08 1.57 -7.69
C PRO A 112 8.82 1.20 -6.91
N VAL A 113 8.81 0.00 -6.34
CA VAL A 113 7.84 -0.44 -5.32
C VAL A 113 8.62 -0.94 -4.10
N ALA A 114 8.27 -0.43 -2.92
CA ALA A 114 8.83 -0.91 -1.66
C ALA A 114 8.07 -2.17 -1.20
N THR A 115 8.50 -3.35 -1.65
CA THR A 115 7.82 -4.61 -1.32
C THR A 115 8.17 -5.11 0.08
N VAL A 116 7.16 -5.48 0.87
CA VAL A 116 7.32 -6.12 2.18
C VAL A 116 7.12 -7.64 2.09
N ALA A 117 7.21 -8.35 3.21
CA ALA A 117 6.98 -9.79 3.29
C ALA A 117 5.58 -10.19 2.76
N ILE A 118 5.43 -11.45 2.35
CA ILE A 118 4.12 -12.05 2.03
C ILE A 118 3.19 -11.91 3.25
N ASN A 119 1.98 -11.41 3.04
CA ASN A 119 1.01 -11.02 4.07
C ASN A 119 1.56 -10.01 5.11
N GLY A 120 2.61 -9.28 4.78
CA GLY A 120 3.30 -8.34 5.67
C GLY A 120 2.61 -6.99 5.84
N ALA A 121 1.27 -6.92 5.81
CA ALA A 121 0.51 -5.66 5.81
C ALA A 121 0.84 -4.75 7.01
N ARG A 122 0.98 -5.32 8.20
CA ARG A 122 1.44 -4.59 9.39
C ARG A 122 2.80 -3.91 9.18
N ASN A 123 3.74 -4.59 8.54
CA ASN A 123 5.05 -4.02 8.24
C ASN A 123 4.97 -2.92 7.18
N ALA A 124 4.00 -2.98 6.26
CA ALA A 124 3.76 -1.88 5.33
C ALA A 124 3.31 -0.61 6.05
N ALA A 125 2.43 -0.73 7.05
CA ALA A 125 2.03 0.41 7.90
C ALA A 125 3.21 0.98 8.71
N ILE A 126 4.04 0.11 9.30
CA ILE A 126 5.26 0.54 10.02
C ILE A 126 6.24 1.25 9.07
N LEU A 127 6.38 0.76 7.83
CA LEU A 127 7.22 1.41 6.83
C LEU A 127 6.64 2.77 6.41
N ALA A 128 5.33 2.87 6.23
CA ALA A 128 4.66 4.14 5.95
C ALA A 128 4.89 5.17 7.07
N ASP A 129 4.75 4.78 8.34
CA ASP A 129 5.07 5.62 9.50
C ASP A 129 6.52 6.12 9.46
N ARG A 130 7.48 5.23 9.17
CA ARG A 130 8.89 5.62 9.04
C ARG A 130 9.12 6.64 7.92
N ILE A 131 8.50 6.44 6.75
CA ILE A 131 8.58 7.38 5.63
C ILE A 131 8.00 8.75 6.03
N LEU A 132 6.82 8.76 6.67
CA LEU A 132 6.18 10.00 7.13
C LEU A 132 7.03 10.75 8.16
N ARG A 133 7.70 10.04 9.07
CA ARG A 133 8.61 10.65 10.05
C ARG A 133 9.84 11.27 9.43
N VAL A 134 10.45 10.58 8.45
CA VAL A 134 11.58 11.14 7.69
C VAL A 134 11.17 12.44 7.00
N GLY A 135 9.93 12.51 6.49
CA GLY A 135 9.36 13.73 5.92
C GLY A 135 8.90 14.80 6.93
N GLY A 136 9.00 14.55 8.24
CA GLY A 136 8.52 15.47 9.28
C GLY A 136 6.99 15.64 9.32
N LEU A 137 6.25 14.70 8.73
CA LEU A 137 4.79 14.80 8.53
C LEU A 137 3.97 14.22 9.70
N VAL A 138 4.60 13.40 10.54
CA VAL A 138 4.00 12.86 11.76
C VAL A 138 5.00 12.96 12.93
N GLY A 139 4.46 13.19 14.14
CA GLY A 139 5.26 13.34 15.35
C GLY A 139 5.75 12.01 15.92
N ALA A 140 6.68 12.08 16.88
CA ALA A 140 7.22 10.91 17.57
C ALA A 140 6.21 10.31 18.58
N LYS A 141 5.13 9.69 18.11
CA LYS A 141 4.25 8.87 18.97
C LYS A 141 4.50 7.38 18.71
N GLY A 142 4.68 6.57 19.75
CA GLY A 142 4.84 5.11 19.59
C GLY A 142 6.22 4.69 19.08
N GLY A 143 7.25 5.01 19.85
CA GLY A 143 8.55 4.36 19.72
C GLY A 143 8.50 2.97 20.36
N ARG A 144 8.33 1.94 19.51
CA ARG A 144 8.54 0.49 19.74
C ARG A 144 7.86 -0.17 20.97
N PRO A 145 7.61 -1.48 20.88
CA PRO A 145 8.58 -2.46 21.36
C PRO A 145 9.59 -2.89 20.29
#